data_AF-A0A3N5IDW5-F1
#
_entry.id   AF-A0A3N5IDW5-F1
#
_cell.length_a   1.000
_cell.length_b   1.000
_cell.length_c   1.000
_cell.angle_alpha   90.00
_cell.angle_beta   90.00
_cell.angle_gamma   90.00
#
_symmetry.space_group_name_H-M   'P 1'
#
loop_
_entity.id
_entity.type
_entity.pdbx_description
1 polymer ?
#
loop_
_entity_poly.entity_id
_entity_poly.type
_entity_poly.pdbx_seq_one_letter_code
_entity_poly.pdbx_strand_id
1 'polypeptide(L)' 'MKGELLRSKIGPDHLRRQAVVYIRQSSAHQVRNNRESSDRQYALARRAEELG' A
#
# COMPACT_ATOMS: atom_id res chain seq x y z
N MET A 1 21.81 -16.63 -11.48
CA MET A 1 20.62 -17.12 -10.75
C MET A 1 20.09 -15.96 -9.91
N LYS A 2 18.89 -15.47 -10.23
CA LYS A 2 18.32 -14.19 -9.75
C LYS A 2 17.95 -14.27 -8.26
N GLY A 3 18.67 -13.52 -7.43
CA GLY A 3 18.19 -12.87 -6.21
C GLY A 3 17.34 -13.72 -5.27
N GLU A 4 18.03 -14.59 -4.53
CA GLU A 4 17.81 -14.97 -3.14
C GLU A 4 16.54 -14.42 -2.43
N LEU A 5 15.79 -15.36 -1.85
CA LEU A 5 14.52 -15.25 -1.14
C LEU A 5 14.26 -13.89 -0.46
N LEU A 6 13.13 -13.29 -0.85
CA LEU A 6 12.55 -12.05 -0.31
C LEU A 6 12.52 -12.05 1.23
N ARG A 7 13.53 -11.47 1.88
CA ARG A 7 13.33 -10.85 3.19
C ARG A 7 12.18 -9.86 3.02
N SER A 8 11.11 -10.03 3.82
CA SER A 8 10.07 -9.02 3.93
C SER A 8 10.74 -7.67 4.18
N LYS A 9 10.40 -6.65 3.37
CA LYS A 9 10.88 -5.26 3.57
C LYS A 9 10.43 -4.71 4.92
N ILE A 10 9.43 -5.33 5.54
CA ILE A 10 8.89 -5.02 6.86
C ILE A 10 9.59 -5.93 7.87
N GLY A 11 10.24 -5.30 8.84
CA GLY A 11 10.96 -5.97 9.93
C GLY A 11 10.54 -5.43 11.29
N PRO A 12 11.05 -5.99 12.39
CA PRO A 12 10.60 -5.66 13.75
C PRO A 12 10.65 -4.16 14.08
N ASP A 13 11.66 -3.43 13.59
CA ASP A 13 11.79 -1.99 13.81
C ASP A 13 10.71 -1.16 13.12
N HIS A 14 10.16 -1.66 12.01
CA HIS A 14 9.06 -1.01 11.29
C HIS A 14 7.74 -1.22 12.03
N LEU A 15 7.50 -2.42 12.56
CA LEU A 15 6.30 -2.78 13.32
C LEU A 15 6.16 -2.04 14.66
N ARG A 16 7.26 -1.49 15.19
CA ARG A 16 7.24 -0.65 16.40
C ARG A 16 6.76 0.79 16.15
N ARG A 17 6.56 1.19 14.89
CA ARG A 17 6.16 2.55 14.51
C ARG A 17 4.69 2.58 14.15
N GLN A 18 4.04 3.71 14.38
CA GLN A 18 2.69 3.91 13.88
C GLN A 18 2.69 4.00 12.35
N ALA A 19 1.98 3.07 11.71
CA ALA A 19 1.72 3.14 10.28
C ALA A 19 0.59 4.15 9.99
N VAL A 20 0.79 5.00 8.98
CA VAL A 20 -0.22 5.98 8.54
C VAL A 20 -0.41 5.84 7.04
N VAL A 21 -1.66 5.65 6.61
CA VAL A 21 -2.03 5.61 5.20
C VAL A 21 -2.72 6.92 4.85
N TYR A 22 -2.12 7.68 3.93
CA TYR A 22 -2.74 8.88 3.36
C TYR A 22 -3.21 8.60 1.94
N ILE A 23 -4.51 8.78 1.71
CA ILE A 23 -5.13 8.63 0.39
C ILE A 23 -5.43 10.02 -0.15
N ARG A 24 -4.97 10.31 -1.37
CA ARG A 24 -5.29 11.56 -2.06
C ARG A 24 -6.45 11.35 -3.01
N GLN A 25 -7.31 12.37 -3.12
CA GLN A 25 -8.36 12.37 -4.14
C GLN A 25 -7.72 12.55 -5.53
N SER A 26 -8.07 11.66 -6.47
CA SER A 26 -7.73 11.84 -7.88
C SER A 26 -8.68 12.85 -8.54
N SER A 27 -8.21 13.53 -9.60
CA SER A 27 -9.07 14.43 -10.38
C SER A 27 -10.20 13.66 -11.09
N ALA A 28 -11.28 14.35 -11.46
CA ALA A 28 -12.43 13.72 -12.11
C ALA A 28 -12.05 12.94 -13.39
N HIS A 29 -11.12 13.47 -14.19
CA HIS A 29 -10.59 12.78 -15.36
C HIS A 29 -9.83 11.50 -14.97
N GLN A 30 -9.03 11.55 -13.91
CA GLN A 30 -8.26 10.40 -13.44
C GLN A 30 -9.17 9.30 -12.87
N VAL A 31 -10.21 9.65 -12.12
CA VAL A 31 -11.19 8.69 -11.58
C VAL A 31 -11.92 7.94 -12.70
N ARG A 32 -12.35 8.64 -13.76
CA ARG A 32 -13.06 8.02 -14.89
C ARG A 32 -12.20 7.02 -15.66
N ASN A 33 -10.91 7.32 -15.82
CA ASN A 33 -10.00 6.51 -16.65
C ASN A 33 -9.20 5.48 -15.84
N ASN A 34 -9.14 5.57 -14.50
CA ASN A 34 -8.30 4.72 -13.65
C ASN A 34 -9.05 4.20 -12.42
N ARG A 35 -10.25 3.65 -12.62
CA ARG A 35 -11.13 3.21 -11.54
C ARG A 35 -10.47 2.16 -10.63
N GLU A 36 -9.81 1.16 -11.22
CA GLU A 36 -9.08 0.12 -10.47
C GLU A 36 -7.93 0.67 -9.62
N SER A 37 -7.32 1.79 -10.02
CA SER A 37 -6.29 2.44 -9.22
C SER A 37 -6.89 3.09 -7.97
N SER A 38 -8.12 3.60 -8.07
CA SER A 38 -8.85 4.15 -6.93
C SER A 38 -9.17 3.04 -5.93
N ASP A 39 -9.69 1.91 -6.40
CA ASP A 39 -10.02 0.77 -5.53
C ASP A 39 -8.78 0.21 -4.82
N ARG A 40 -7.66 0.08 -5.53
CA ARG A 40 -6.38 -0.34 -4.93
C ARG A 40 -5.83 0.65 -3.91
N GLN A 41 -6.02 1.96 -4.13
CA GLN A 41 -5.62 2.98 -3.16
C GLN A 41 -6.38 2.84 -1.84
N TYR A 42 -7.69 2.55 -1.91
CA TYR A 42 -8.50 2.29 -0.71
C TYR A 42 -8.17 0.94 -0.05
N ALA A 43 -7.85 -0.08 -0.85
CA ALA A 43 -7.44 -1.38 -0.32
C ALA A 43 -6.09 -1.35 0.44
N LEU A 44 -5.28 -0.29 0.26
CA LEU A 44 -3.99 -0.16 0.92
C LEU A 44 -4.10 -0.11 2.45
N ALA A 45 -5.18 0.46 2.99
CA ALA A 45 -5.43 0.47 4.43
C ALA A 45 -5.57 -0.96 4.98
N ARG A 46 -6.41 -1.78 4.34
CA ARG A 46 -6.56 -3.20 4.70
C ARG A 46 -5.27 -3.97 4.55
N ARG A 47 -4.52 -3.73 3.48
CA ARG A 47 -3.23 -4.37 3.29
C ARG A 47 -2.21 -3.98 4.35
N ALA A 48 -2.24 -2.75 4.85
CA ALA A 48 -1.36 -2.32 5.94
C ALA A 48 -1.71 -3.05 7.25
N GLU A 49 -2.99 -3.22 7.57
CA GLU A 49 -3.45 -4.00 8.73
C GLU A 49 -2.95 -5.46 8.67
N GLU A 50 -3.00 -6.10 7.49
CA GLU A 50 -2.51 -7.48 7.30
C GLU A 50 -1.00 -7.64 7.52
N LEU A 51 -0.24 -6.55 7.42
CA LEU A 51 1.22 -6.57 7.47
C LEU A 51 1.79 -6.30 8.87
N GLY A 52 0.93 -5.93 9.84
CA GLY A 52 1.29 -5.69 11.24
C GLY A 52 1.46 -4.21 11.56
#